data_AF-A0A4V1LY32-F1
#
_entry.id   AF-A0A4V1LY32-F1
#
_cell.length_a   1.000
_cell.length_b   1.000
_cell.length_c   1.000
_cell.angle_alpha   90.00
_cell.angle_beta   90.00
_cell.angle_gamma   90.00
#
_symmetry.space_group_name_H-M   'P 1'
#
loop_
_entity.id
_entity.type
_entity.pdbx_description
1 polymer ?
#
loop_
_entity_poly.entity_id
_entity_poly.type
_entity_poly.pdbx_seq_one_letter_code
_entity_poly.pdbx_strand_id
1 'polypeptide(L)'
;MFDDIEKLKHLVDYGVIGVLVVMSFVAVFFFIERVIFYKKIDVNSYKTKKSLDIALTKHLTIIGTIASNSPYIGLLGTVLAIMLTFMTMGGGGDIDAAKIMESLALALKATAVGLVVAIVSMVLYNILSRFAEVLESNYEATEV
;
A
#
# COMPACT_ATOMS: atom_id res chain seq x y z
N MET A 1 -33.32 6.55 -0.22
CA MET A 1 -32.78 5.65 0.81
C MET A 1 -32.10 4.43 0.18
N PHE A 2 -32.80 3.55 -0.57
CA PHE A 2 -32.16 2.42 -1.24
C PHE A 2 -31.15 2.85 -2.33
N ASP A 3 -31.51 3.80 -3.19
CA ASP A 3 -30.59 4.42 -4.17
C ASP A 3 -29.34 5.05 -3.55
N ASP A 4 -29.45 5.57 -2.32
CA ASP A 4 -28.32 6.21 -1.62
C ASP A 4 -27.32 5.16 -1.11
N ILE A 5 -27.82 4.00 -0.66
CA ILE A 5 -26.98 2.89 -0.18
C ILE A 5 -26.27 2.22 -1.35
N GLU A 6 -26.93 2.07 -2.50
CA GLU A 6 -26.32 1.48 -3.69
C GLU A 6 -25.22 2.38 -4.28
N LYS A 7 -25.45 3.70 -4.30
CA LYS A 7 -24.38 4.68 -4.60
C LYS A 7 -23.23 4.62 -3.61
N LEU A 8 -23.52 4.46 -2.31
CA LEU A 8 -22.51 4.36 -1.26
C LEU A 8 -21.66 3.10 -1.40
N LYS A 9 -22.26 1.97 -1.81
CA LYS A 9 -21.54 0.72 -2.12
C LYS A 9 -20.56 0.90 -3.27
N HIS A 10 -21.00 1.48 -4.38
CA HIS A 10 -20.10 1.79 -5.49
C HIS A 10 -18.98 2.75 -5.09
N LEU A 11 -19.31 3.80 -4.31
CA LEU A 11 -18.33 4.78 -3.84
C LEU A 11 -17.25 4.12 -2.97
N VAL A 12 -17.64 3.22 -2.06
CA VAL A 12 -16.70 2.48 -1.21
C VAL A 12 -15.82 1.55 -2.04
N ASP A 13 -16.40 0.76 -2.94
CA ASP A 13 -15.64 -0.19 -3.77
C ASP A 13 -14.61 0.52 -4.66
N TYR A 14 -15.04 1.57 -5.38
CA TYR A 14 -14.14 2.36 -6.22
C TYR A 14 -13.16 3.19 -5.40
N GLY A 15 -13.57 3.69 -4.23
CA GLY A 15 -12.72 4.45 -3.33
C GLY A 15 -11.55 3.62 -2.79
N VAL A 16 -11.83 2.42 -2.28
CA VAL A 16 -10.80 1.51 -1.73
C VAL A 16 -9.82 1.10 -2.83
N ILE A 17 -10.34 0.66 -3.99
CA ILE A 17 -9.48 0.26 -5.12
C ILE A 17 -8.68 1.46 -5.62
N GLY A 18 -9.29 2.64 -5.74
CA GLY A 18 -8.61 3.87 -6.14
C GLY A 18 -7.44 4.23 -5.22
N VAL A 19 -7.65 4.16 -3.91
CA VAL A 19 -6.59 4.38 -2.91
C VAL A 19 -5.47 3.37 -3.06
N LEU A 20 -5.79 2.08 -3.20
CA LEU A 20 -4.79 1.01 -3.38
C LEU A 20 -3.97 1.18 -4.66
N VAL A 21 -4.60 1.59 -5.76
CA VAL A 21 -3.93 1.88 -7.03
C VAL A 21 -2.99 3.07 -6.89
N VAL A 22 -3.43 4.15 -6.24
CA VAL A 22 -2.58 5.31 -5.98
C VAL A 22 -1.39 4.93 -5.11
N MET A 23 -1.59 4.16 -4.04
CA MET A 23 -0.50 3.68 -3.18
C MET A 23 0.50 2.81 -3.95
N SER A 24 0.01 1.91 -4.81
CA SER A 24 0.86 1.08 -5.67
C SER A 24 1.69 1.93 -6.62
N PHE A 25 1.07 2.93 -7.27
CA PHE A 25 1.78 3.84 -8.16
C PHE A 25 2.85 4.66 -7.42
N VAL A 26 2.52 5.19 -6.24
CA VAL A 26 3.45 5.95 -5.38
C VAL A 26 4.62 5.08 -4.93
N ALA A 27 4.39 3.83 -4.53
CA ALA A 27 5.45 2.90 -4.14
C ALA A 27 6.44 2.63 -5.29
N VAL A 28 5.93 2.39 -6.50
CA VAL A 28 6.76 2.16 -7.69
C VAL A 28 7.51 3.44 -8.10
N PHE A 29 6.85 4.60 -8.04
CA PHE A 29 7.47 5.89 -8.34
C PHE A 29 8.67 6.17 -7.42
N PHE A 30 8.48 6.05 -6.11
CA PHE A 30 9.56 6.23 -5.14
C PHE A 30 10.65 5.17 -5.29
N PHE A 31 10.30 3.93 -5.64
CA PHE A 31 11.28 2.90 -5.92
C PHE A 31 12.21 3.28 -7.09
N ILE A 32 11.64 3.76 -8.19
CA ILE A 32 12.43 4.19 -9.36
C ILE A 32 13.32 5.39 -9.01
N GLU A 33 12.76 6.42 -8.35
CA GLU A 33 13.52 7.57 -7.87
C GLU A 33 14.74 7.12 -7.04
N ARG A 34 14.52 6.15 -6.14
CA ARG A 34 15.53 5.65 -5.23
C ARG A 34 16.62 4.85 -5.92
N VAL A 35 16.26 3.96 -6.85
CA VAL A 35 17.23 3.19 -7.62
C VAL A 35 18.14 4.13 -8.43
N ILE A 36 17.59 5.20 -9.00
CA ILE A 36 18.39 6.20 -9.72
C ILE A 36 19.30 6.97 -8.76
N PHE A 37 18.80 7.34 -7.58
CA PHE A 37 19.58 8.02 -6.55
C PHE A 37 20.78 7.18 -6.10
N TYR A 38 20.59 5.89 -5.79
CA TYR A 38 21.68 5.00 -5.38
C TYR A 38 22.73 4.75 -6.46
N LYS A 39 22.37 4.87 -7.74
CA LYS A 39 23.35 4.77 -8.84
C LYS A 39 24.18 6.05 -9.04
N LYS A 40 23.70 7.20 -8.56
CA LYS A 40 24.34 8.52 -8.77
C LYS A 40 25.03 9.07 -7.53
N ILE A 41 24.81 8.47 -6.37
CA ILE A 41 25.38 8.95 -5.11
C ILE A 41 26.88 8.66 -5.07
N ASP A 42 27.66 9.70 -4.77
CA ASP A 42 29.06 9.55 -4.39
C ASP A 42 29.14 9.55 -2.86
N VAL A 43 29.47 8.38 -2.31
CA VAL A 43 29.52 8.13 -0.86
C VAL A 43 30.59 8.98 -0.18
N ASN A 44 31.65 9.36 -0.91
CA ASN A 44 32.78 10.15 -0.40
C ASN A 44 32.45 11.63 -0.23
N SER A 45 31.33 12.10 -0.77
CA SER A 45 30.91 13.51 -0.63
C SER A 45 30.32 13.83 0.75
N TYR A 46 30.03 12.83 1.57
CA TYR A 46 29.40 13.00 2.87
C TYR A 46 30.45 13.06 3.98
N LYS A 47 30.39 14.11 4.82
CA LYS A 47 31.36 14.32 5.92
C LYS A 47 31.07 13.50 7.17
N THR A 48 29.91 12.86 7.26
CA THR A 48 29.45 12.17 8.46
C THR A 48 28.52 11.04 8.09
N LYS A 49 28.75 9.85 8.67
CA LYS A 49 27.90 8.66 8.53
C LYS A 49 26.40 8.96 8.68
N LYS A 50 26.02 9.74 9.70
CA LYS A 50 24.63 10.11 9.96
C LYS A 50 23.98 10.90 8.82
N SER A 51 24.74 11.74 8.12
CA SER A 51 24.21 12.50 6.97
C SER A 51 23.98 11.62 5.74
N LEU A 52 24.84 10.60 5.56
CA LEU A 52 24.70 9.58 4.53
C LEU A 52 23.48 8.71 4.82
N ASP A 53 23.31 8.21 6.05
CA ASP A 53 22.16 7.41 6.47
C ASP A 53 20.83 8.15 6.23
N ILE A 54 20.71 9.42 6.66
CA ILE A 54 19.53 10.24 6.41
C ILE A 54 19.26 10.38 4.90
N ALA A 55 20.31 10.57 4.10
CA ALA A 55 20.18 10.66 2.65
C ALA A 55 19.75 9.33 2.06
N LEU A 56 20.25 8.19 2.56
CA LEU A 56 19.99 6.82 2.11
C LEU A 56 18.62 6.27 2.50
N THR A 57 18.06 6.70 3.62
CA THR A 57 16.74 6.28 4.14
C THR A 57 15.60 7.20 3.68
N LYS A 58 15.91 8.36 3.10
CA LYS A 58 14.89 9.27 2.56
C LYS A 58 13.95 8.56 1.58
N HIS A 59 12.64 8.72 1.80
CA HIS A 59 11.53 8.09 1.07
C HIS A 59 11.35 6.57 1.26
N LEU A 60 12.30 5.83 1.87
CA LEU A 60 12.09 4.40 2.20
C LEU A 60 10.94 4.22 3.18
N THR A 61 10.79 5.13 4.15
CA THR A 61 9.70 5.12 5.13
C THR A 61 8.33 5.18 4.47
N ILE A 62 8.19 5.88 3.33
CA ILE A 62 6.92 5.97 2.60
C ILE A 62 6.56 4.61 2.01
N ILE A 63 7.51 3.93 1.36
CA ILE A 63 7.32 2.59 0.79
C ILE A 63 7.00 1.58 1.91
N GLY A 64 7.72 1.64 3.02
CA GLY A 64 7.47 0.80 4.20
C GLY A 64 6.08 1.03 4.81
N THR A 65 5.63 2.29 4.86
CA THR A 65 4.28 2.66 5.34
C THR A 65 3.20 2.15 4.40
N ILE A 66 3.41 2.23 3.09
CA ILE A 66 2.48 1.67 2.10
C ILE A 66 2.42 0.14 2.24
N ALA A 67 3.56 -0.53 2.38
CA ALA A 67 3.63 -1.97 2.57
C ALA A 67 2.85 -2.44 3.80
N SER A 68 2.97 -1.75 4.94
CA SER A 68 2.29 -2.12 6.17
C SER A 68 0.80 -1.75 6.19
N ASN A 69 0.39 -0.65 5.55
CA ASN A 69 -1.00 -0.17 5.62
C ASN A 69 -1.92 -0.65 4.49
N SER A 70 -1.38 -1.07 3.35
CA SER A 70 -2.20 -1.57 2.22
C SER A 70 -3.13 -2.74 2.59
N PRO A 71 -2.73 -3.74 3.41
CA PRO A 71 -3.62 -4.81 3.83
C PRO A 71 -4.80 -4.30 4.66
N TYR A 72 -4.56 -3.32 5.53
CA TYR A 72 -5.60 -2.75 6.39
C TYR A 72 -6.63 -1.96 5.59
N ILE A 73 -6.22 -1.30 4.50
CA ILE A 73 -7.14 -0.62 3.59
C ILE A 73 -8.03 -1.62 2.85
N GLY A 74 -7.47 -2.75 2.40
CA GLY A 74 -8.24 -3.84 1.80
C GLY A 74 -9.26 -4.43 2.79
N LEU A 75 -8.83 -4.69 4.03
CA LEU A 75 -9.69 -5.19 5.10
C LEU A 75 -10.80 -4.19 5.44
N LEU A 76 -10.49 -2.89 5.53
CA LEU A 76 -11.50 -1.85 5.72
C LEU A 76 -12.56 -1.89 4.62
N GLY A 77 -12.13 -2.07 3.35
CA GLY A 77 -13.06 -2.24 2.24
C GLY A 77 -14.00 -3.42 2.41
N THR A 78 -13.50 -4.58 2.83
CA THR A 78 -14.38 -5.73 3.13
C THR A 78 -15.39 -5.44 4.23
N VAL A 79 -14.96 -4.80 5.32
CA VAL A 79 -15.84 -4.49 6.46
C VAL A 79 -16.96 -3.54 6.02
N LEU A 80 -16.63 -2.49 5.27
CA LEU A 80 -17.61 -1.52 4.77
C LEU A 80 -18.60 -2.17 3.79
N ALA A 81 -18.14 -3.03 2.87
CA ALA A 81 -18.98 -3.71 1.91
C ALA A 81 -19.95 -4.70 2.58
N ILE A 82 -19.48 -5.46 3.57
CA ILE A 82 -20.32 -6.37 4.38
C ILE A 82 -21.38 -5.57 5.16
N MET A 83 -20.96 -4.46 5.80
CA MET A 83 -21.86 -3.58 6.54
C MET A 83 -22.97 -3.01 5.64
N LEU A 84 -22.62 -2.53 4.43
CA LEU A 84 -23.58 -2.02 3.45
C LEU A 84 -24.55 -3.09 2.99
N THR A 85 -24.07 -4.32 2.77
CA THR A 85 -24.91 -5.47 2.40
C THR A 85 -25.97 -5.76 3.48
N PHE A 86 -25.59 -5.76 4.75
CA PHE A 86 -26.54 -5.97 5.85
C PHE A 86 -27.53 -4.80 6.01
N MET A 87 -27.09 -3.56 5.79
CA MET A 87 -27.99 -2.39 5.84
C MET A 87 -29.06 -2.43 4.73
N THR A 88 -28.72 -2.90 3.52
CA THR A 88 -29.72 -3.08 2.45
C THR A 88 -30.77 -4.14 2.78
N MET A 89 -30.42 -5.15 3.59
CA MET A 89 -31.30 -6.26 3.97
C MET A 89 -32.29 -5.87 5.09
N GLY A 90 -31.86 -5.03 6.04
CA GLY A 90 -32.70 -4.60 7.17
C GLY A 90 -33.90 -3.71 6.79
N GLY A 91 -34.00 -3.28 5.52
CA GLY A 91 -35.04 -2.39 5.01
C GLY A 91 -36.38 -3.04 4.63
N GLY A 92 -36.57 -4.35 4.82
CA GLY A 92 -37.88 -5.01 4.73
C GLY A 92 -38.27 -5.64 3.37
N GLY A 93 -37.30 -5.97 2.51
CA GLY A 93 -37.52 -6.73 1.27
C GLY A 93 -37.23 -8.23 1.41
N ASP A 94 -37.66 -9.02 0.43
CA ASP A 94 -37.35 -10.46 0.34
C ASP A 94 -35.82 -10.69 0.28
N ILE A 95 -35.33 -11.67 1.05
CA ILE A 95 -33.89 -11.92 1.20
C ILE A 95 -33.43 -12.83 0.07
N ASP A 96 -32.81 -12.25 -0.95
CA ASP A 96 -32.17 -13.01 -2.03
C ASP A 96 -30.75 -13.45 -1.61
N ALA A 97 -30.62 -14.71 -1.22
CA ALA A 97 -29.35 -15.30 -0.81
C ALA A 97 -28.28 -15.25 -1.91
N ALA A 98 -28.65 -15.32 -3.19
CA ALA A 98 -27.69 -15.27 -4.29
C ALA A 98 -27.03 -13.89 -4.39
N LYS A 99 -27.81 -12.81 -4.25
CA LYS A 99 -27.30 -11.43 -4.24
C LYS A 99 -26.38 -11.13 -3.06
N ILE A 100 -26.63 -11.77 -1.91
CA ILE A 100 -25.74 -11.66 -0.74
C ILE A 100 -24.39 -12.29 -1.05
N MET A 101 -24.39 -13.53 -1.57
CA MET A 101 -23.16 -14.22 -1.92
C MET A 101 -22.33 -13.45 -2.95
N GLU A 102 -22.99 -12.86 -3.96
CA GLU A 102 -22.31 -12.01 -4.95
C GLU A 102 -21.69 -10.76 -4.32
N SER A 103 -22.42 -10.07 -3.44
CA SER A 103 -21.93 -8.86 -2.76
C SER A 103 -20.73 -9.15 -1.85
N LEU A 104 -20.76 -10.27 -1.14
CA LEU A 104 -19.65 -10.72 -0.29
C LEU A 104 -18.42 -11.14 -1.12
N ALA A 105 -18.62 -11.78 -2.27
CA ALA A 105 -17.53 -12.11 -3.17
C ALA A 105 -16.81 -10.86 -3.70
N LEU A 106 -17.57 -9.82 -4.05
CA LEU A 106 -17.00 -8.53 -4.46
C LEU A 106 -16.21 -7.84 -3.34
N ALA A 107 -16.68 -7.96 -2.09
CA ALA A 107 -15.95 -7.46 -0.92
C ALA A 107 -14.56 -8.11 -0.82
N LEU A 108 -14.47 -9.44 -0.94
CA LEU A 108 -13.21 -10.19 -0.84
C LEU A 108 -12.15 -9.77 -1.87
N LYS A 109 -12.58 -9.28 -3.04
CA LYS A 109 -11.69 -8.71 -4.06
C LYS A 109 -10.86 -7.55 -3.51
N ALA A 110 -11.43 -6.67 -2.69
CA ALA A 110 -10.72 -5.51 -2.14
C ALA A 110 -9.52 -5.94 -1.27
N THR A 111 -9.71 -6.95 -0.43
CA THR A 111 -8.62 -7.53 0.38
C THR A 111 -7.56 -8.20 -0.47
N ALA A 112 -7.96 -8.97 -1.48
CA ALA A 112 -7.01 -9.60 -2.40
C ALA A 112 -6.11 -8.55 -3.08
N VAL A 113 -6.69 -7.44 -3.56
CA VAL A 113 -5.92 -6.33 -4.15
C VAL A 113 -5.00 -5.69 -3.09
N GLY A 114 -5.50 -5.42 -1.89
CA GLY A 114 -4.71 -4.83 -0.80
C GLY A 114 -3.48 -5.68 -0.43
N LEU A 115 -3.62 -7.00 -0.40
CA LEU A 115 -2.52 -7.93 -0.17
C LEU A 115 -1.50 -7.90 -1.29
N VAL A 116 -1.92 -7.88 -2.55
CA VAL A 116 -1.01 -7.79 -3.70
C VAL A 116 -0.18 -6.50 -3.62
N VAL A 117 -0.82 -5.35 -3.35
CA VAL A 117 -0.11 -4.07 -3.20
C VAL A 117 0.89 -4.12 -2.03
N ALA A 118 0.50 -4.70 -0.90
CA ALA A 118 1.36 -4.84 0.28
C ALA A 118 2.60 -5.70 0.00
N ILE A 119 2.42 -6.87 -0.60
CA ILE A 119 3.49 -7.82 -0.91
C ILE A 119 4.51 -7.16 -1.84
N VAL A 120 4.03 -6.56 -2.94
CA VAL A 120 4.91 -5.88 -3.90
C VAL A 120 5.68 -4.76 -3.22
N SER A 121 4.99 -3.90 -2.46
CA SER A 121 5.63 -2.76 -1.78
C SER A 121 6.65 -3.23 -0.74
N MET A 122 6.40 -4.33 -0.03
CA MET A 122 7.33 -4.88 0.95
C MET A 122 8.59 -5.45 0.31
N VAL A 123 8.46 -6.11 -0.84
CA VAL A 123 9.62 -6.58 -1.62
C VAL A 123 10.48 -5.39 -2.06
N LEU A 124 9.87 -4.32 -2.58
CA LEU A 124 10.58 -3.11 -2.99
C LEU A 124 11.31 -2.44 -1.81
N TYR A 125 10.63 -2.33 -0.66
CA TYR A 125 11.23 -1.79 0.57
C TYR A 125 12.46 -2.59 1.00
N ASN A 126 12.35 -3.92 1.10
CA ASN A 126 13.45 -4.78 1.53
C ASN A 126 14.67 -4.70 0.61
N ILE A 127 14.44 -4.62 -0.71
CA ILE A 127 15.51 -4.44 -1.69
C ILE A 127 16.25 -3.12 -1.44
N LEU A 128 15.53 -2.00 -1.33
CA LEU A 128 16.13 -0.68 -1.13
C LEU A 128 16.82 -0.56 0.23
N SER A 129 16.23 -1.11 1.29
CA SER A 129 16.84 -1.16 2.62
C SER A 129 18.18 -1.91 2.59
N ARG A 130 18.24 -3.04 1.86
CA ARG A 130 19.48 -3.78 1.70
C ARG A 130 20.53 -2.99 0.93
N PHE A 131 20.15 -2.27 -0.12
CA PHE A 131 21.08 -1.39 -0.84
C PHE A 131 21.62 -0.27 0.06
N ALA A 132 20.76 0.36 0.87
CA ALA A 132 21.20 1.38 1.82
C ALA A 132 22.21 0.84 2.83
N GLU A 133 21.92 -0.31 3.43
CA GLU A 133 22.80 -0.98 4.40
C GLU A 133 24.18 -1.32 3.80
N VAL A 134 24.22 -1.83 2.57
CA VAL A 134 25.49 -2.15 1.88
C VAL A 134 26.30 -0.90 1.57
N LEU A 135 25.66 0.19 1.13
CA LEU A 135 26.35 1.46 0.88
C LEU A 135 26.92 2.06 2.17
N GLU A 136 26.18 1.99 3.26
CA GLU A 136 26.64 2.43 4.58
C GLU A 136 27.83 1.61 5.08
N SER A 137 27.77 0.29 4.96
CA SER A 137 28.88 -0.60 5.35
C SER A 137 30.14 -0.38 4.51
N ASN A 138 30.02 -0.11 3.21
CA ASN A 138 31.16 0.23 2.36
C ASN A 138 31.83 1.56 2.74
N TYR A 139 31.03 2.55 3.17
CA TYR A 139 31.55 3.81 3.68
C TYR A 139 32.39 3.58 4.95
N GLU A 140 31.89 2.76 5.88
CA GLU A 140 32.64 2.40 7.09
C GLU A 140 33.96 1.69 6.78
N ALA A 141 33.97 0.76 5.81
CA ALA A 141 35.18 0.04 5.42
C ALA A 141 36.26 0.92 4.78
N THR A 142 35.89 2.11 4.27
CA THR A 142 36.81 3.06 3.63
C THR A 142 37.39 4.09 4.62
N GLU A 143 36.73 4.30 5.76
CA GLU A 143 37.22 5.18 6.85
C GLU A 143 38.22 4.50 7.81
N VAL A 144 38.53 3.20 7.63
CA VAL A 144 39.55 2.43 8.39
C VAL A 144 40.88 2.42 7.64
#